data_AF-A0A7D4AX32-F1
#
_entry.id   AF-A0A7D4AX32-F1
#
_cell.length_a   1.000
_cell.length_b   1.000
_cell.length_c   1.000
_cell.angle_alpha   90.00
_cell.angle_beta   90.00
_cell.angle_gamma   90.00
#
_symmetry.space_group_name_H-M   'P 1'
#
loop_
_entity.id
_entity.type
_entity.pdbx_description
1 polymer ?
#
loop_
_entity_poly.entity_id
_entity_poly.type
_entity_poly.pdbx_seq_one_letter_code
_entity_poly.pdbx_strand_id
1 'polypeptide(L)'
;MKTKIGLNAIKMVVLVAVMLLGNAVKAQDHQRPMPQQRIPDSTQVVKMVNRMAKKLNLTDEQKQKFVEFHLEHFKQVKAKQEEINGTREHNRKEMESLRQELDKKLKSILTDEQKVEFDKLIQENRPKREEHQRPGRPIR
;
A
#
# COMPACT_ATOMS: atom_id res chain seq x y z
N MET A 1 -41.99 32.46 52.89
CA MET A 1 -41.89 31.73 51.61
C MET A 1 -40.42 31.41 51.35
N LYS A 2 -40.00 30.14 51.46
CA LYS A 2 -38.59 29.74 51.31
C LYS A 2 -38.43 28.98 49.97
N THR A 3 -37.35 29.32 49.28
CA THR A 3 -37.14 29.24 47.84
C THR A 3 -36.81 27.82 47.33
N LYS A 4 -37.64 27.28 46.42
CA LYS A 4 -37.39 26.03 45.67
C LYS A 4 -36.50 26.21 44.42
N ILE A 5 -35.64 27.22 44.41
CA ILE A 5 -34.90 27.63 43.20
C ILE A 5 -33.49 27.02 43.15
N GLY A 6 -32.91 26.62 44.30
CA GLY A 6 -31.54 26.10 44.36
C GLY A 6 -31.32 24.67 43.84
N LEU A 7 -32.35 23.81 43.79
CA LEU A 7 -32.17 22.39 43.45
C LEU A 7 -32.25 22.09 41.94
N ASN A 8 -33.02 22.90 41.19
CA ASN A 8 -33.23 22.68 39.75
C ASN A 8 -32.17 23.38 38.88
N ALA A 9 -31.56 24.46 39.37
CA ALA A 9 -30.42 25.10 38.69
C ALA A 9 -29.16 24.22 38.73
N ILE A 10 -28.92 23.51 39.83
CA ILE A 10 -27.79 22.56 39.95
C ILE A 10 -27.97 21.36 39.00
N LYS A 11 -29.20 20.84 38.84
CA LYS A 11 -29.50 19.76 37.88
C LYS A 11 -29.30 20.19 36.42
N MET A 12 -29.62 21.44 36.07
CA MET A 12 -29.41 21.96 34.70
C MET A 12 -27.94 22.26 34.41
N VAL A 13 -27.15 22.69 35.40
CA VAL A 13 -25.69 22.87 35.23
C VAL A 13 -24.97 21.52 35.08
N VAL A 14 -25.43 20.47 35.76
CA VAL A 14 -24.88 19.11 35.57
C VAL A 14 -25.25 18.51 34.21
N LEU A 15 -26.39 18.91 33.62
CA LEU A 15 -26.85 18.38 32.32
C LEU A 15 -26.22 19.09 31.10
N VAL A 16 -25.66 20.28 31.28
CA VAL A 16 -24.91 21.02 30.24
C VAL A 16 -23.40 20.72 30.28
N ALA A 17 -22.88 20.20 31.40
CA ALA A 17 -21.46 19.85 31.56
C ALA A 17 -21.05 18.50 30.93
N VAL A 18 -22.01 17.66 30.52
CA VAL A 18 -21.74 16.37 29.83
C VAL A 18 -21.65 16.55 28.30
N MET A 19 -22.03 17.71 27.77
CA MET A 19 -22.06 17.99 26.32
C MET A 19 -20.75 18.56 25.74
N LEU A 20 -19.67 18.70 26.54
CA LEU A 20 -18.41 19.33 26.11
C LEU A 20 -17.17 18.42 26.17
N LEU A 21 -17.34 17.10 26.19
CA LEU A 21 -16.22 16.15 26.08
C LEU A 21 -16.50 15.11 24.98
N GLY A 22 -16.33 15.54 23.73
CA GLY A 22 -16.48 14.67 22.56
C GLY A 22 -15.69 15.11 21.33
N ASN A 23 -14.71 16.02 21.47
CA ASN A 23 -13.76 16.34 20.40
C ASN A 23 -12.59 15.36 20.45
N ALA A 24 -12.84 14.12 20.05
CA ALA A 24 -11.85 13.23 19.48
C ALA A 24 -12.59 12.04 18.86
N VAL A 25 -13.37 12.29 17.81
CA VAL A 25 -13.41 11.28 16.74
C VAL A 25 -11.99 11.28 16.20
N LYS A 26 -11.10 10.48 16.83
CA LYS A 26 -9.99 9.91 16.11
C LYS A 26 -10.66 9.35 14.88
N ALA A 27 -10.37 9.96 13.73
CA ALA A 27 -10.65 9.36 12.45
C ALA A 27 -10.24 7.91 12.64
N GLN A 28 -11.25 7.04 12.75
CA GLN A 28 -10.99 5.64 12.61
C GLN A 28 -10.48 5.61 11.18
N ASP A 29 -9.15 5.57 11.07
CA ASP A 29 -8.44 4.74 10.13
C ASP A 29 -9.08 3.36 10.31
N HIS A 30 -10.30 3.26 9.77
CA HIS A 30 -11.02 2.04 9.62
C HIS A 30 -10.11 1.38 8.62
N GLN A 31 -9.20 0.59 9.17
CA GLN A 31 -8.26 -0.27 8.49
C GLN A 31 -9.14 -1.12 7.59
N ARG A 32 -9.49 -0.59 6.42
CA ARG A 32 -10.04 -1.38 5.35
C ARG A 32 -8.95 -2.42 5.16
N PRO A 33 -9.22 -3.71 5.41
CA PRO A 33 -8.24 -4.73 5.17
C PRO A 33 -7.69 -4.46 3.77
N MET A 34 -6.40 -4.16 3.69
CA MET A 34 -5.76 -3.88 2.41
C MET A 34 -6.15 -5.06 1.51
N PRO A 35 -6.75 -4.81 0.33
CA PRO A 35 -7.11 -5.91 -0.56
C PRO A 35 -5.87 -6.77 -0.71
N GLN A 36 -5.92 -8.03 -0.28
CA GLN A 36 -4.78 -8.93 -0.42
C GLN A 36 -4.45 -8.95 -1.90
N GLN A 37 -3.32 -8.35 -2.27
CA GLN A 37 -2.88 -8.34 -3.65
C GLN A 37 -2.63 -9.79 -4.02
N ARG A 38 -3.38 -10.29 -5.01
CA ARG A 38 -3.24 -11.66 -5.46
C ARG A 38 -1.85 -11.83 -6.07
N ILE A 39 -1.06 -12.72 -5.50
CA ILE A 39 0.27 -13.05 -6.02
C ILE A 39 0.09 -13.71 -7.40
N PRO A 40 0.80 -13.23 -8.44
CA PRO A 40 0.72 -13.83 -9.76
C PRO A 40 1.18 -15.30 -9.77
N ASP A 41 0.49 -16.14 -10.52
CA ASP A 41 0.98 -17.48 -10.84
C ASP A 41 2.13 -17.44 -11.88
N SER A 42 2.79 -18.58 -12.11
CA SER A 42 3.91 -18.68 -13.04
C SER A 42 3.55 -18.25 -14.47
N THR A 43 2.33 -18.53 -14.93
CA THR A 43 1.88 -18.15 -16.27
C THR A 43 1.71 -16.63 -16.37
N GLN A 44 1.19 -16.00 -15.33
CA GLN A 44 1.07 -14.55 -15.22
C GLN A 44 2.44 -13.88 -15.16
N VAL A 45 3.39 -14.46 -14.43
CA VAL A 45 4.79 -14.00 -14.39
C VAL A 45 5.41 -14.03 -15.79
N VAL A 46 5.30 -15.16 -16.50
CA VAL A 46 5.82 -15.28 -17.87
C VAL A 46 5.17 -14.24 -18.80
N LYS A 47 3.85 -14.03 -18.71
CA LYS A 47 3.16 -12.98 -19.50
C LYS A 47 3.66 -11.58 -19.15
N MET A 48 3.91 -11.30 -17.88
CA MET A 48 4.47 -10.02 -17.44
C MET A 48 5.88 -9.80 -18.00
N VAL A 49 6.75 -10.79 -17.86
CA VAL A 49 8.12 -10.75 -18.39
C VAL A 49 8.12 -10.63 -19.91
N ASN A 50 7.24 -11.33 -20.63
CA ASN A 50 7.10 -11.18 -22.08
C ASN A 50 6.79 -9.74 -22.51
N ARG A 51 5.98 -9.00 -21.73
CA ARG A 51 5.70 -7.58 -22.02
C ARG A 51 6.91 -6.69 -21.76
N MET A 52 7.64 -6.93 -20.67
CA MET A 52 8.89 -6.20 -20.38
C MET A 52 9.97 -6.51 -21.40
N ALA A 53 10.11 -7.78 -21.79
CA ALA A 53 11.07 -8.23 -22.79
C ALA A 53 10.90 -7.50 -24.12
N LYS A 54 9.66 -7.31 -24.57
CA LYS A 54 9.34 -6.53 -25.77
C LYS A 54 9.69 -5.04 -25.63
N LYS A 55 9.43 -4.44 -24.46
CA LYS A 55 9.71 -3.02 -24.24
C LYS A 55 11.21 -2.73 -24.12
N LEU A 56 11.97 -3.65 -23.52
CA LEU A 56 13.39 -3.51 -23.27
C LEU A 56 14.26 -4.18 -24.34
N ASN A 57 13.65 -4.78 -25.37
CA ASN A 57 14.34 -5.58 -26.39
C ASN A 57 15.31 -6.60 -25.76
N LEU A 58 14.83 -7.38 -24.78
CA LEU A 58 15.65 -8.37 -24.09
C LEU A 58 16.02 -9.54 -25.00
N THR A 59 17.24 -10.04 -24.85
CA THR A 59 17.66 -11.31 -25.45
C THR A 59 16.93 -12.49 -24.78
N ASP A 60 16.94 -13.65 -25.42
CA ASP A 60 16.31 -14.85 -24.85
C ASP A 60 16.95 -15.26 -23.51
N GLU A 61 18.28 -15.10 -23.38
CA GLU A 61 19.00 -15.36 -22.13
C GLU A 61 18.60 -14.38 -21.02
N GLN A 62 18.52 -13.08 -21.33
CA GLN A 62 18.06 -12.07 -20.36
C GLN A 62 16.62 -12.35 -19.94
N LYS A 63 15.76 -12.70 -20.89
CA LYS A 63 14.36 -13.02 -20.65
C LYS A 63 14.19 -14.24 -19.74
N GLN A 64 14.98 -15.30 -19.93
CA GLN A 64 14.97 -16.47 -19.04
C GLN A 64 15.32 -16.07 -17.60
N LYS A 65 16.41 -15.31 -17.41
CA LYS A 65 16.80 -14.80 -16.08
C LYS A 65 15.74 -13.88 -15.48
N PHE A 66 15.08 -13.05 -16.29
CA PHE A 66 13.95 -12.24 -15.83
C PHE A 66 12.82 -13.11 -15.28
N VAL A 67 12.44 -14.19 -15.96
CA VAL A 67 11.41 -15.11 -15.46
C VAL A 67 11.84 -15.72 -14.13
N GLU A 68 13.06 -16.22 -14.04
CA GLU A 68 13.60 -16.83 -12.81
C GLU A 68 13.60 -15.85 -11.63
N PHE A 69 14.11 -14.62 -11.81
CA PHE A 69 14.15 -13.61 -10.76
C PHE A 69 12.76 -13.18 -10.30
N HIS A 70 11.78 -13.09 -11.21
CA HIS A 70 10.41 -12.75 -10.83
C HIS A 70 9.72 -13.90 -10.08
N LEU A 71 9.94 -15.16 -10.49
CA LEU A 71 9.42 -16.33 -9.78
C LEU A 71 9.99 -16.41 -8.36
N GLU A 72 11.30 -16.19 -8.21
CA GLU A 72 11.96 -16.11 -6.90
C GLU A 72 11.38 -14.98 -6.06
N HIS A 73 11.25 -13.77 -6.62
CA HIS A 73 10.68 -12.63 -5.93
C HIS A 73 9.25 -12.90 -5.45
N PHE A 74 8.37 -13.42 -6.30
CA PHE A 74 6.98 -13.71 -5.88
C PHE A 74 6.89 -14.85 -4.87
N LYS A 75 7.82 -15.80 -4.88
CA LYS A 75 7.94 -16.82 -3.83
C LYS A 75 8.32 -16.18 -2.49
N GLN A 76 9.27 -15.24 -2.47
CA GLN A 76 9.67 -14.49 -1.28
C GLN A 76 8.52 -13.59 -0.78
N VAL A 77 7.84 -12.88 -1.68
CA VAL A 77 6.66 -12.08 -1.35
C VAL A 77 5.57 -12.95 -0.73
N LYS A 78 5.34 -14.17 -1.24
CA LYS A 78 4.37 -15.11 -0.67
C LYS A 78 4.72 -15.49 0.76
N ALA A 79 5.96 -15.92 1.00
CA ALA A 79 6.42 -16.25 2.34
C ALA A 79 6.26 -15.05 3.30
N LYS A 80 6.66 -13.85 2.85
CA LYS A 80 6.51 -12.63 3.64
C LYS A 80 5.07 -12.22 3.87
N GLN A 81 4.18 -12.48 2.92
CA GLN A 81 2.75 -12.20 3.07
C GLN A 81 2.08 -13.12 4.10
N GLU A 82 2.53 -14.37 4.20
CA GLU A 82 2.11 -15.34 5.22
C GLU A 82 2.69 -14.99 6.61
N GLU A 83 3.89 -14.41 6.66
CA GLU A 83 4.56 -13.95 7.88
C GLU A 83 4.10 -12.57 8.39
N ILE A 84 3.16 -11.89 7.70
CA ILE A 84 2.76 -10.52 8.03
C ILE A 84 2.30 -10.43 9.49
N ASN A 85 3.19 -9.91 10.32
CA ASN A 85 3.00 -9.64 11.72
C ASN A 85 3.70 -8.30 11.99
N GLY A 86 2.93 -7.24 12.23
CA GLY A 86 3.52 -5.92 12.46
C GLY A 86 2.66 -4.77 11.94
N THR A 87 3.18 -3.55 12.08
CA THR A 87 2.49 -2.35 11.62
C THR A 87 2.45 -2.29 10.09
N ARG A 88 1.44 -1.59 9.56
CA ARG A 88 1.34 -1.32 8.12
C ARG A 88 2.61 -0.70 7.53
N GLU A 89 3.32 0.13 8.30
CA GLU A 89 4.57 0.75 7.88
C GLU A 89 5.71 -0.26 7.78
N HIS A 90 5.84 -1.15 8.76
CA HIS A 90 6.84 -2.22 8.74
C HIS A 90 6.67 -3.11 7.50
N ASN A 91 5.46 -3.60 7.27
CA ASN A 91 5.14 -4.46 6.13
C ASN A 91 5.37 -3.74 4.80
N ARG A 92 5.11 -2.43 4.74
CA ARG A 92 5.41 -1.62 3.56
C ARG A 92 6.91 -1.56 3.28
N LYS A 93 7.73 -1.31 4.30
CA LYS A 93 9.19 -1.25 4.16
C LYS A 93 9.76 -2.60 3.72
N GLU A 94 9.26 -3.70 4.27
CA GLU A 94 9.70 -5.05 3.90
C GLU A 94 9.37 -5.38 2.44
N MET A 95 8.15 -5.09 1.99
CA MET A 95 7.75 -5.26 0.59
C MET A 95 8.50 -4.32 -0.35
N GLU A 96 8.85 -3.11 0.11
CA GLU A 96 9.69 -2.18 -0.65
C GLU A 96 11.12 -2.72 -0.80
N SER A 97 11.69 -3.32 0.24
CA SER A 97 13.01 -3.97 0.18
C SER A 97 13.04 -5.09 -0.85
N LEU A 98 12.07 -6.01 -0.81
CA LEU A 98 11.97 -7.11 -1.78
C LEU A 98 11.89 -6.61 -3.23
N ARG A 99 11.19 -5.50 -3.46
CA ARG A 99 11.10 -4.87 -4.78
C ARG A 99 12.44 -4.28 -5.21
N GLN A 100 13.11 -3.54 -4.31
CA GLN A 100 14.43 -2.96 -4.60
C GLN A 100 15.49 -4.04 -4.87
N GLU A 101 15.42 -5.16 -4.17
CA GLU A 101 16.30 -6.32 -4.41
C GLU A 101 16.08 -6.93 -5.79
N LEU A 102 14.82 -7.13 -6.18
CA LEU A 102 14.47 -7.56 -7.54
C LEU A 102 15.00 -6.57 -8.58
N ASP A 103 14.76 -5.28 -8.41
CA ASP A 103 15.20 -4.24 -9.35
C ASP A 103 16.71 -4.27 -9.54
N LYS A 104 17.49 -4.45 -8.46
CA LYS A 104 18.95 -4.60 -8.53
C LYS A 104 19.36 -5.86 -9.30
N LYS A 105 18.72 -7.00 -9.03
CA LYS A 105 18.98 -8.27 -9.74
C LYS A 105 18.65 -8.17 -11.24
N LEU A 106 17.57 -7.48 -11.60
CA LEU A 106 17.21 -7.28 -13.01
C LEU A 106 18.21 -6.34 -13.70
N LYS A 107 18.57 -5.21 -13.08
CA LYS A 107 19.51 -4.25 -13.67
C LYS A 107 20.91 -4.83 -13.90
N SER A 108 21.36 -5.80 -13.11
CA SER A 108 22.71 -6.37 -13.24
C SER A 108 22.90 -7.19 -14.52
N ILE A 109 21.81 -7.62 -15.17
CA ILE A 109 21.85 -8.39 -16.43
C ILE A 109 21.43 -7.57 -17.65
N LEU A 110 21.14 -6.28 -17.47
CA LEU A 110 20.78 -5.36 -18.54
C LEU A 110 22.01 -4.59 -19.06
N THR A 111 21.97 -4.24 -20.34
CA THR A 111 22.89 -3.24 -20.90
C THR A 111 22.54 -1.84 -20.37
N ASP A 112 23.46 -0.88 -20.52
CA ASP A 112 23.23 0.47 -20.01
C ASP A 112 22.04 1.17 -20.69
N GLU A 113 21.84 0.95 -21.99
CA GLU A 113 20.66 1.43 -22.73
C GLU A 113 19.36 0.84 -22.18
N GLN A 114 19.36 -0.48 -21.91
CA GLN A 114 18.20 -1.17 -21.36
C GLN A 114 17.89 -0.72 -19.92
N LYS A 115 18.90 -0.39 -19.11
CA LYS A 115 18.70 0.14 -17.75
C LYS A 115 17.95 1.46 -17.77
N VAL A 116 18.28 2.37 -18.70
CA VAL A 116 17.59 3.65 -18.86
C VAL A 116 16.11 3.44 -19.16
N GLU A 117 15.80 2.51 -20.07
CA GLU A 117 14.40 2.22 -20.42
C GLU A 117 13.65 1.49 -19.29
N PHE A 118 14.35 0.61 -18.57
CA PHE A 118 13.80 -0.05 -17.38
C PHE A 118 13.45 0.97 -16.27
N ASP A 119 14.29 1.98 -16.05
CA ASP A 119 14.03 3.03 -15.07
C ASP A 119 12.80 3.87 -15.42
N LYS A 120 12.63 4.23 -16.70
CA LYS A 120 11.39 4.88 -17.17
C LYS A 120 10.18 3.99 -16.97
N LEU A 121 10.27 2.71 -17.33
CA LEU A 121 9.19 1.75 -17.19
C LEU A 121 8.75 1.60 -15.73
N ILE A 122 9.69 1.58 -14.77
CA ILE A 122 9.36 1.58 -13.34
C ILE A 122 8.68 2.89 -12.94
N GLN A 123 9.24 4.03 -13.37
CA GLN A 123 8.71 5.35 -13.01
C GLN A 123 7.27 5.57 -13.52
N GLU A 124 6.96 5.13 -14.73
CA GLU A 124 5.61 5.20 -15.31
C GLU A 124 4.61 4.30 -14.57
N ASN A 125 5.05 3.12 -14.16
CA ASN A 125 4.20 2.15 -13.45
C ASN A 125 4.11 2.41 -11.95
N ARG A 126 4.84 3.39 -11.41
CA ARG A 126 4.62 3.81 -10.02
C ARG A 126 3.20 4.36 -9.92
N PRO A 127 2.38 3.88 -8.96
CA PRO A 127 1.08 4.46 -8.75
C PRO A 127 1.29 5.95 -8.49
N LYS A 128 0.71 6.80 -9.36
CA LYS A 128 0.63 8.23 -9.07
C LYS A 128 0.01 8.30 -7.68
N ARG A 129 0.72 8.93 -6.73
CA ARG A 129 0.13 9.29 -5.43
C ARG A 129 -0.91 10.34 -5.76
N GLU A 130 -2.05 9.87 -6.20
CA GLU A 130 -3.24 10.66 -6.37
C GLU A 130 -3.56 11.15 -4.97
N GLU A 131 -3.30 12.43 -4.77
CA GLU A 131 -3.74 13.27 -3.66
C GLU A 131 -5.27 13.37 -3.69
N HIS A 132 -5.97 12.23 -3.74
CA HIS A 132 -7.41 12.17 -3.61
C HIS A 132 -7.73 12.25 -2.11
N GLN A 133 -7.64 13.47 -1.57
CA GLN A 133 -8.63 13.94 -0.60
C GLN A 133 -9.98 13.77 -1.31
N ARG A 134 -10.66 12.63 -1.12
CA ARG A 134 -12.04 12.49 -1.59
C ARG A 134 -12.93 13.31 -0.65
N PRO A 135 -13.53 14.43 -1.09
CA PRO A 135 -14.53 15.11 -0.26
C PRO A 135 -15.69 14.14 -0.04
N GLY A 136 -16.17 14.07 1.22
CA GLY A 136 -17.16 13.12 1.67
C GLY A 136 -18.39 13.08 0.75
N ARG A 137 -18.81 11.88 0.38
CA ARG A 137 -20.15 11.70 -0.22
C ARG A 137 -21.19 12.03 0.87
N PRO A 138 -22.15 12.94 0.62
CA PRO A 138 -23.26 13.12 1.53
C PRO A 138 -24.12 11.85 1.50
N ILE A 139 -24.43 11.31 2.67
CA ILE A 139 -25.38 10.21 2.84
C ILE A 139 -26.75 10.78 2.46
N ARG A 140 -27.36 10.25 1.39
CA ARG A 140 -28.74 10.54 1.03
C ARG A 140 -29.66 9.55 1.73
#